data_AF-A0ABD0TNG6-F1
#
_entry.id   AF-A0ABD0TNG6-F1
#
_cell.length_a   1.000
_cell.length_b   1.000
_cell.length_c   1.000
_cell.angle_alpha   90.00
_cell.angle_beta   90.00
_cell.angle_gamma   90.00
#
_symmetry.space_group_name_H-M   'P 1'
#
loop_
_entity.id
_entity.type
_entity.pdbx_description
1 polymer ?
#
loop_
_entity_poly.entity_id
_entity_poly.type
_entity_poly.pdbx_seq_one_letter_code
_entity_poly.pdbx_strand_id
1 'polypeptide(L)'
;MEKWVTRVRVAELQTEPIQIKRGIFQGDSFSPLWFCLALNPLSNTLNNTDIGYPIRHHHSNTEQTLTTRINHLLYMDDIKLYATTHDDLSHLANLTEHFSKDICMDFGIDKCKINSVKGGQILQHSTYQLETGQQISSLDQNEVYKYLGYNQDRQIQYKDTKLKLQQQFKHRLNSISETSLIHHAIAQTDTKLTPLNLSDITIQNNEKQIDIPTKINDWTRKSLHGRHRKDLCQINVDKVASNAWLSCGELFPETEGFMIAIQDQTIETRNYQKHIMKLRIPTDQCRKCNSGSETIQHITGACKAIVQTDYKHRHDQVANIIHQKLAQKYNLIPQKLIPYYKYVPEPVIENNNYRLYFDRAILTDKTTHFNRPDITVHDKKNHTALIIDIAIPNSHNLQSTISDKLSKYTDLRDEIKRMWRLSEVTIVPIVISTTGIIPKQLHQSLSTLCLSQYTYIQLQKAVVLNTCRIVRKFLQQETQSDTQRISSSCQHTSTELPASTLVNNIPLSPNTIITSSSH
;
A
#
# COMPACT_ATOMS: atom_id res chain seq x y z
N MET A 1 -24.18 -21.73 1.42
CA MET A 1 -22.97 -20.92 1.11
C MET A 1 -21.70 -21.78 1.16
N GLU A 2 -21.65 -22.90 0.43
CA GLU A 2 -20.42 -23.75 0.39
C GLU A 2 -19.37 -23.20 -0.59
N LYS A 3 -19.80 -22.42 -1.59
CA LYS A 3 -18.94 -21.81 -2.61
C LYS A 3 -18.40 -20.41 -2.22
N TRP A 4 -18.85 -19.83 -1.10
CA TRP A 4 -18.43 -18.51 -0.62
C TRP A 4 -17.18 -18.63 0.25
N VAL A 5 -16.07 -18.87 -0.43
CA VAL A 5 -14.78 -19.13 0.18
C VAL A 5 -13.72 -18.35 -0.56
N THR A 6 -12.84 -17.67 0.15
CA THR A 6 -11.60 -17.14 -0.43
C THR A 6 -10.43 -18.05 -0.11
N ARG A 7 -9.40 -18.02 -0.95
CA ARG A 7 -8.13 -18.67 -0.66
C ARG A 7 -7.01 -17.72 -1.00
N VAL A 8 -6.11 -17.50 -0.05
CA VAL A 8 -4.94 -16.66 -0.28
C VAL A 8 -3.82 -17.58 -0.79
N ARG A 9 -3.30 -17.31 -1.99
CA ARG A 9 -2.14 -18.04 -2.54
C ARG A 9 -0.90 -17.17 -2.45
N VAL A 10 0.17 -17.70 -1.90
CA VAL A 10 1.48 -17.06 -1.96
C VAL A 10 2.56 -18.08 -2.29
N ALA A 11 3.28 -17.84 -3.39
CA ALA A 11 4.15 -18.83 -4.03
C ALA A 11 3.38 -20.14 -4.29
N GLU A 12 3.83 -21.27 -3.72
CA GLU A 12 3.21 -22.59 -3.86
C GLU A 12 2.24 -22.94 -2.71
N LEU A 13 2.11 -22.07 -1.69
CA LEU A 13 1.23 -22.30 -0.55
C LEU A 13 -0.11 -21.58 -0.75
N GLN A 14 -1.20 -22.28 -0.45
CA GLN A 14 -2.57 -21.79 -0.56
C GLN A 14 -3.29 -22.08 0.74
N THR A 15 -4.03 -21.11 1.29
CA THR A 15 -4.83 -21.32 2.50
C THR A 15 -5.97 -22.31 2.23
N GLU A 16 -6.51 -22.90 3.29
CA GLU A 16 -7.85 -23.48 3.23
C GLU A 16 -8.86 -22.46 2.71
N PRO A 17 -10.01 -22.92 2.18
CA PRO A 17 -11.21 -22.12 2.03
C PRO A 17 -11.48 -21.34 3.31
N ILE A 18 -11.15 -20.05 3.30
CA ILE A 18 -11.59 -19.12 4.32
C ILE A 18 -13.06 -18.89 4.01
N GLN A 19 -13.91 -19.54 4.79
CA GLN A 19 -15.33 -19.44 4.62
C GLN A 19 -15.79 -18.06 5.07
N ILE A 20 -16.33 -17.30 4.13
CA ILE A 20 -16.89 -15.99 4.42
C ILE A 20 -18.27 -16.21 4.96
N LYS A 21 -18.40 -16.07 6.28
CA LYS A 21 -19.63 -16.31 7.02
C LYS A 21 -20.55 -15.08 7.08
N ARG A 22 -19.99 -13.88 6.86
CA ARG A 22 -20.71 -12.60 6.88
C ARG A 22 -20.05 -11.65 5.89
N GLY A 23 -20.88 -10.90 5.15
CA GLY A 23 -20.44 -9.91 4.18
C GLY A 23 -20.35 -10.45 2.75
N ILE A 24 -20.40 -9.54 1.79
CA ILE A 24 -20.26 -9.76 0.35
C ILE A 24 -18.88 -9.27 -0.10
N PHE A 25 -18.33 -9.81 -1.19
CA PHE A 25 -16.98 -9.46 -1.64
C PHE A 25 -16.92 -8.07 -2.28
N GLN A 26 -16.11 -7.18 -1.72
CA GLN A 26 -15.80 -5.92 -2.39
C GLN A 26 -14.92 -6.17 -3.62
N GLY A 27 -15.38 -5.71 -4.79
CA GLY A 27 -14.71 -5.91 -6.08
C GLY A 27 -15.27 -7.06 -6.93
N ASP A 28 -16.21 -7.85 -6.41
CA ASP A 28 -16.99 -8.80 -7.19
C ASP A 28 -18.17 -8.09 -7.88
N SER A 29 -18.47 -8.46 -9.13
CA SER A 29 -19.47 -7.77 -9.95
C SER A 29 -20.92 -8.02 -9.51
N PHE A 30 -21.20 -9.14 -8.82
CA PHE A 30 -22.54 -9.48 -8.31
C PHE A 30 -22.80 -8.92 -6.91
N SER A 31 -21.75 -8.66 -6.15
CA SER A 31 -21.85 -8.20 -4.77
C SER A 31 -22.71 -6.93 -4.60
N PRO A 32 -22.61 -5.88 -5.46
CA PRO A 32 -23.52 -4.74 -5.38
C PRO A 32 -25.00 -5.11 -5.54
N LEU A 33 -25.32 -6.03 -6.45
CA LEU A 33 -26.70 -6.47 -6.67
C LEU A 33 -27.23 -7.24 -5.47
N TRP A 34 -26.44 -8.14 -4.90
CA TRP A 34 -26.83 -8.86 -3.69
C TRP A 34 -27.02 -7.94 -2.49
N PHE A 35 -26.19 -6.90 -2.38
CA PHE A 35 -26.39 -5.85 -1.39
C PHE A 35 -27.74 -5.16 -1.57
N CYS A 36 -28.04 -4.71 -2.79
CA CYS A 36 -29.32 -4.08 -3.10
C CYS A 36 -30.51 -5.01 -2.84
N LEU A 37 -30.40 -6.30 -3.17
CA LEU A 37 -31.47 -7.27 -2.89
C LEU A 37 -31.71 -7.47 -1.40
N ALA A 38 -30.66 -7.42 -0.56
CA ALA A 38 -30.80 -7.49 0.89
C ALA A 38 -31.48 -6.24 1.48
N LEU A 39 -31.24 -5.06 0.89
CA LEU A 39 -31.84 -3.80 1.34
C LEU A 39 -33.17 -3.44 0.66
N ASN A 40 -33.53 -4.06 -0.46
CA ASN A 40 -34.79 -3.76 -1.17
C ASN A 40 -36.05 -3.94 -0.29
N PRO A 41 -36.14 -4.95 0.60
CA PRO A 41 -37.26 -5.07 1.53
C PRO A 41 -37.39 -3.87 2.49
N LEU A 42 -36.30 -3.19 2.85
CA LEU A 42 -36.37 -1.94 3.63
C LEU A 42 -37.13 -0.87 2.87
N SER A 43 -36.76 -0.66 1.60
CA SER A 43 -37.44 0.32 0.73
C SER A 43 -38.92 0.01 0.60
N ASN A 44 -39.28 -1.25 0.41
CA ASN A 44 -40.68 -1.70 0.37
C ASN A 44 -41.40 -1.44 1.70
N THR A 45 -40.77 -1.74 2.83
CA THR A 45 -41.34 -1.56 4.17
C THR A 45 -41.57 -0.07 4.45
N LEU A 46 -40.63 0.79 4.09
CA LEU A 46 -40.79 2.25 4.17
C LEU A 46 -41.92 2.73 3.25
N ASN A 47 -41.98 2.29 1.99
CA ASN A 47 -43.02 2.65 1.03
C ASN A 47 -44.44 2.23 1.44
N ASN A 48 -44.56 1.16 2.22
CA ASN A 48 -45.84 0.72 2.78
C ASN A 48 -46.29 1.55 3.99
N THR A 49 -45.46 2.47 4.48
CA THR A 49 -45.91 3.46 5.45
C THR A 49 -46.67 4.58 4.73
N ASP A 50 -47.76 5.06 5.32
CA ASP A 50 -48.46 6.28 4.84
C ASP A 50 -47.69 7.57 5.14
N ILE A 51 -46.46 7.44 5.65
CA ILE A 51 -45.59 8.50 6.12
C ILE A 51 -44.66 8.92 4.98
N GLY A 52 -44.50 10.24 4.81
CA GLY A 52 -43.54 10.79 3.86
C GLY A 52 -43.75 12.28 3.64
N TYR A 53 -42.88 12.87 2.85
CA TYR A 53 -42.97 14.25 2.43
C TYR A 53 -43.80 14.38 1.14
N PRO A 54 -44.87 15.19 1.12
CA PRO A 54 -45.70 15.39 -0.06
C PRO A 54 -45.05 16.34 -1.08
N ILE A 55 -44.85 15.85 -2.30
CA ILE A 55 -44.39 16.61 -3.46
C ILE A 55 -45.57 16.83 -4.39
N ARG A 56 -45.88 18.10 -4.66
CA ARG A 56 -46.95 18.47 -5.60
C ARG A 56 -46.34 18.66 -7.00
N HIS A 57 -46.90 17.96 -7.97
CA HIS A 57 -46.57 18.12 -9.38
C HIS A 57 -47.70 18.88 -10.08
N HIS A 58 -47.34 20.01 -10.72
CA HIS A 58 -48.23 20.69 -11.65
C HIS A 58 -47.97 20.16 -13.06
N HIS A 59 -48.90 19.37 -13.59
CA HIS A 59 -48.85 18.97 -15.00
C HIS A 59 -49.40 20.11 -15.86
N SER A 60 -48.62 20.59 -16.83
CA SER A 60 -48.98 21.73 -17.68
C SER A 60 -50.21 21.51 -18.57
N ASN A 61 -50.74 20.29 -18.66
CA ASN A 61 -51.81 19.92 -19.60
C ASN A 61 -53.10 19.39 -18.94
N THR A 62 -53.20 19.33 -17.61
CA THR A 62 -54.45 18.99 -16.88
C THR A 62 -54.51 19.75 -15.55
N GLU A 63 -55.70 20.24 -15.15
CA GLU A 63 -55.90 20.93 -13.86
C GLU A 63 -55.75 20.01 -12.61
N GLN A 64 -55.35 18.77 -12.79
CA GLN A 64 -55.15 17.82 -11.70
C GLN A 64 -53.75 18.00 -11.07
N THR A 65 -53.73 18.40 -9.80
CA THR A 65 -52.50 18.43 -9.00
C THR A 65 -52.24 17.04 -8.42
N LEU A 66 -51.26 16.33 -8.99
CA LEU A 66 -50.81 15.03 -8.47
C LEU A 66 -49.87 15.28 -7.29
N THR A 67 -50.19 14.70 -6.13
CA THR A 67 -49.30 14.72 -4.95
C THR A 67 -48.67 13.35 -4.77
N THR A 68 -47.36 13.25 -4.94
CA THR A 68 -46.56 12.05 -4.68
C THR A 68 -45.89 12.19 -3.32
N ARG A 69 -45.80 11.13 -2.53
CA ARG A 69 -45.09 11.15 -1.24
C ARG A 69 -43.71 10.51 -1.41
N ILE A 70 -42.68 11.16 -0.87
CA ILE A 70 -41.32 10.61 -0.77
C ILE A 70 -40.95 10.50 0.68
N ASN A 71 -40.60 9.29 1.12
CA ASN A 71 -40.20 8.98 2.49
C ASN A 71 -38.71 8.64 2.61
N HIS A 72 -38.05 8.23 1.52
CA HIS A 72 -36.62 7.94 1.54
C HIS A 72 -35.93 8.08 0.17
N LEU A 73 -34.61 8.27 0.21
CA LEU A 73 -33.68 7.95 -0.87
C LEU A 73 -32.68 6.92 -0.33
N LEU A 74 -32.41 5.89 -1.12
CA LEU A 74 -31.50 4.83 -0.77
C LEU A 74 -30.46 4.69 -1.90
N TYR A 75 -29.18 4.83 -1.56
CA TYR A 75 -28.07 4.57 -2.46
C TYR A 75 -27.07 3.67 -1.77
N MET A 76 -27.03 2.40 -2.18
CA MET A 76 -26.28 1.36 -1.48
C MET A 76 -26.59 1.42 0.01
N ASP A 77 -25.62 1.78 0.83
CA ASP A 77 -25.67 1.80 2.28
C ASP A 77 -25.99 3.18 2.87
N ASP A 78 -25.96 4.22 2.02
CA ASP A 78 -26.43 5.56 2.34
C ASP A 78 -27.96 5.62 2.24
N ILE A 79 -28.65 5.83 3.36
CA ILE A 79 -30.09 6.10 3.39
C ILE A 79 -30.38 7.52 3.89
N LYS A 80 -31.36 8.15 3.25
CA LYS A 80 -31.87 9.48 3.59
C LYS A 80 -33.37 9.41 3.77
N LEU A 81 -33.87 9.72 4.95
CA LEU A 81 -35.29 9.68 5.30
C LEU A 81 -35.93 11.08 5.23
N TYR A 82 -37.20 11.11 4.85
CA TYR A 82 -38.02 12.31 4.66
C TYR A 82 -39.37 12.15 5.36
N ALA A 83 -39.74 13.12 6.17
CA ALA A 83 -41.04 13.18 6.80
C ALA A 83 -41.51 14.62 7.00
N THR A 84 -42.82 14.78 7.20
CA THR A 84 -43.44 16.08 7.45
C THR A 84 -43.31 16.49 8.92
N THR A 85 -43.37 15.52 9.84
CA THR A 85 -43.26 15.75 11.29
C THR A 85 -42.05 15.03 11.88
N HIS A 86 -41.64 15.46 13.08
CA HIS A 86 -40.55 14.81 13.81
C HIS A 86 -40.92 13.39 14.26
N ASP A 87 -42.18 13.17 14.67
CA ASP A 87 -42.68 11.87 15.13
C ASP A 87 -42.74 10.87 13.99
N ASP A 88 -43.19 11.31 12.81
CA ASP A 88 -43.15 10.54 11.57
C ASP A 88 -41.72 10.11 11.20
N LEU A 89 -40.77 11.04 11.30
CA LEU A 89 -39.37 10.76 11.00
C LEU A 89 -38.76 9.75 11.99
N SER A 90 -39.15 9.87 13.26
CA SER A 90 -38.77 8.96 14.34
C SER A 90 -39.26 7.55 14.04
N HIS A 91 -40.51 7.42 13.59
CA HIS A 91 -41.07 6.13 13.20
C HIS A 91 -40.32 5.49 12.01
N LEU A 92 -40.00 6.27 10.97
CA LEU A 92 -39.20 5.78 9.84
C LEU A 92 -37.77 5.36 10.25
N ALA A 93 -37.16 6.08 11.19
CA ALA A 93 -35.83 5.76 11.71
C ALA A 93 -35.82 4.46 12.52
N ASN A 94 -36.79 4.26 13.42
CA ASN A 94 -36.93 3.02 14.19
C ASN A 94 -37.21 1.81 13.31
N LEU A 95 -38.01 1.98 12.25
CA LEU A 95 -38.27 0.94 11.26
C LEU A 95 -36.97 0.53 10.54
N THR A 96 -36.16 1.52 10.19
CA THR A 96 -34.85 1.30 9.54
C THR A 96 -33.86 0.60 10.48
N GLU A 97 -33.83 0.99 11.75
CA GLU A 97 -32.99 0.35 12.77
C GLU A 97 -33.40 -1.10 13.02
N HIS A 98 -34.70 -1.37 13.17
CA HIS A 98 -35.24 -2.72 13.32
C HIS A 98 -34.88 -3.60 12.14
N PHE A 99 -35.15 -3.11 10.92
CA PHE A 99 -34.80 -3.84 9.72
C PHE A 99 -33.30 -4.14 9.64
N SER A 100 -32.45 -3.16 9.99
CA SER A 100 -30.99 -3.34 10.01
C SER A 100 -30.58 -4.46 10.97
N LYS A 101 -31.18 -4.52 12.17
CA LYS A 101 -30.96 -5.60 13.13
C LYS A 101 -31.43 -6.95 12.58
N ASP A 102 -32.59 -7.00 11.92
CA ASP A 102 -33.16 -8.23 11.36
C ASP A 102 -32.23 -8.85 10.31
N ILE A 103 -31.61 -8.02 9.47
CA ILE A 103 -30.63 -8.48 8.46
C ILE A 103 -29.20 -8.60 9.01
N CYS A 104 -29.02 -8.44 10.32
CA CYS A 104 -27.73 -8.48 11.01
C CYS A 104 -26.71 -7.47 10.42
N MET A 105 -27.15 -6.27 10.09
CA MET A 105 -26.32 -5.13 9.70
C MET A 105 -26.23 -4.10 10.83
N ASP A 106 -25.04 -3.57 11.05
CA ASP A 106 -24.81 -2.56 12.08
C ASP A 106 -25.16 -1.17 11.53
N PHE A 107 -26.04 -0.44 12.23
CA PHE A 107 -26.50 0.88 11.82
C PHE A 107 -25.51 1.96 12.29
N GLY A 108 -24.87 2.66 11.35
CA GLY A 108 -23.82 3.66 11.59
C GLY A 108 -24.32 4.98 12.17
N ILE A 109 -24.73 4.96 13.44
CA ILE A 109 -25.43 6.08 14.11
C ILE A 109 -24.52 7.27 14.38
N ASP A 110 -23.22 7.03 14.56
CA ASP A 110 -22.19 8.06 14.75
C ASP A 110 -22.09 9.03 13.58
N LYS A 111 -22.52 8.60 12.39
CA LYS A 111 -22.51 9.39 11.15
C LYS A 111 -23.89 9.94 10.78
N CYS A 112 -24.92 9.64 11.59
CA CYS A 112 -26.27 10.10 11.35
C CYS A 112 -26.45 11.56 11.79
N LYS A 113 -27.15 12.36 10.98
CA LYS A 113 -27.48 13.76 11.29
C LYS A 113 -28.94 14.06 10.96
N ILE A 114 -29.55 14.94 11.76
CA ILE A 114 -30.91 15.44 11.53
C ILE A 114 -30.87 16.89 11.05
N ASN A 115 -31.61 17.22 9.99
CA ASN A 115 -31.79 18.61 9.56
C ASN A 115 -33.28 18.94 9.51
N SER A 116 -33.81 19.66 10.51
CA SER A 116 -35.21 20.12 10.61
C SER A 116 -35.37 21.57 10.16
N VAL A 117 -36.28 21.82 9.22
CA VAL A 117 -36.56 23.14 8.66
C VAL A 117 -38.05 23.43 8.82
N LYS A 118 -38.40 24.58 9.42
CA LYS A 118 -39.79 25.07 9.54
C LYS A 118 -39.83 26.54 9.12
N GLY A 119 -40.73 26.90 8.21
CA GLY A 119 -40.82 28.29 7.69
C GLY A 119 -39.51 28.78 7.04
N GLY A 120 -38.72 27.86 6.48
CA GLY A 120 -37.40 28.13 5.93
C GLY A 120 -36.27 28.14 6.96
N GLN A 121 -36.51 28.31 8.26
CA GLN A 121 -35.46 28.36 9.28
C GLN A 121 -35.13 26.95 9.81
N ILE A 122 -33.83 26.69 10.07
CA ILE A 122 -33.39 25.44 10.70
C ILE A 122 -33.78 25.49 12.18
N LEU A 123 -34.57 24.52 12.64
CA LEU A 123 -34.88 24.36 14.05
C LEU A 123 -33.67 23.70 14.73
N GLN A 124 -32.90 24.48 15.51
CA GLN A 124 -31.86 23.94 16.36
C GLN A 124 -32.49 23.22 17.57
N HIS A 125 -31.87 22.12 18.01
CA HIS A 125 -32.21 21.33 19.21
C HIS A 125 -33.21 20.17 19.08
N SER A 126 -33.52 19.68 17.88
CA SER A 126 -34.18 18.36 17.75
C SER A 126 -33.12 17.26 17.84
N THR A 127 -32.96 16.67 19.02
CA THR A 127 -32.19 15.43 19.19
C THR A 127 -33.13 14.24 19.21
N TYR A 128 -32.78 13.21 18.47
CA TYR A 128 -33.55 11.97 18.42
C TYR A 128 -32.87 10.89 19.27
N GLN A 129 -33.64 10.15 20.07
CA GLN A 129 -33.17 8.95 20.75
C GLN A 129 -33.80 7.74 20.07
N LEU A 130 -32.95 6.85 19.55
CA LEU A 130 -33.35 5.54 19.05
C LEU A 130 -33.85 4.67 20.20
N GLU A 131 -34.61 3.62 19.91
CA GLU A 131 -35.09 2.66 20.93
C GLU A 131 -33.95 1.96 21.68
N THR A 132 -32.74 1.94 21.10
CA THR A 132 -31.50 1.44 21.73
C THR A 132 -30.83 2.43 22.69
N GLY A 133 -31.39 3.62 22.88
CA GLY A 133 -30.84 4.67 23.74
C GLY A 133 -29.73 5.51 23.11
N GLN A 134 -29.43 5.31 21.82
CA GLN A 134 -28.42 6.08 21.08
C GLN A 134 -29.01 7.37 20.51
N GLN A 135 -28.25 8.47 20.55
CA GLN A 135 -28.75 9.81 20.21
C GLN A 135 -28.22 10.31 18.85
N ILE A 136 -29.11 10.75 17.96
CA ILE A 136 -28.75 11.41 16.69
C ILE A 136 -28.83 12.93 16.89
N SER A 137 -27.74 13.62 16.55
CA SER A 137 -27.62 15.07 16.70
C SER A 137 -28.14 15.83 15.48
N SER A 138 -28.62 17.06 15.70
CA SER A 138 -28.97 17.98 14.62
C SER A 138 -27.73 18.54 13.93
N LEU A 139 -27.84 18.89 12.65
CA LEU A 139 -26.81 19.61 11.90
C LEU A 139 -26.67 21.04 12.45
N ASP A 140 -25.44 21.49 12.74
CA ASP A 140 -25.18 22.86 13.19
C ASP A 140 -25.36 23.89 12.05
N GLN A 141 -25.61 25.17 12.37
CA GLN A 141 -25.84 26.24 11.37
C GLN A 141 -24.66 26.46 10.40
N ASN A 142 -23.45 26.06 10.78
CA ASN A 142 -22.23 26.17 9.97
C ASN A 142 -21.74 24.82 9.43
N GLU A 143 -22.43 23.73 9.75
CA GLU A 143 -22.07 22.38 9.32
C GLU A 143 -22.80 22.06 8.01
N VAL A 144 -22.09 21.53 7.02
CA VAL A 144 -22.64 21.20 5.71
C VAL A 144 -22.68 19.69 5.57
N TYR A 145 -23.86 19.13 5.31
CA TYR A 145 -23.99 17.68 5.13
C TYR A 145 -23.50 17.28 3.73
N LYS A 146 -22.74 16.19 3.62
CA LYS A 146 -22.23 15.69 2.35
C LYS A 146 -22.91 14.37 2.00
N TYR A 147 -23.69 14.36 0.92
CA TYR A 147 -24.36 13.16 0.39
C TYR A 147 -23.83 12.86 -1.01
N LEU A 148 -23.35 11.64 -1.24
CA LEU A 148 -22.78 11.18 -2.53
C LEU A 148 -21.74 12.14 -3.14
N GLY A 149 -20.90 12.75 -2.30
CA GLY A 149 -19.87 13.67 -2.77
C GLY A 149 -20.29 15.14 -2.82
N TYR A 150 -21.58 15.45 -2.69
CA TYR A 150 -22.12 16.80 -2.84
C TYR A 150 -22.52 17.40 -1.50
N ASN A 151 -22.16 18.66 -1.32
CA ASN A 151 -22.59 19.47 -0.19
C ASN A 151 -24.08 19.79 -0.34
N GLN A 152 -24.87 19.35 0.62
CA GLN A 152 -26.30 19.62 0.72
C GLN A 152 -26.53 20.53 1.92
N ASP A 153 -27.01 21.74 1.65
CA ASP A 153 -27.61 22.65 2.62
C ASP A 153 -29.13 22.76 2.28
N ARG A 154 -29.79 23.90 2.55
CA ARG A 154 -31.16 24.24 2.13
C ARG A 154 -31.46 23.92 0.65
N GLN A 155 -30.45 24.00 -0.23
CA GLN A 155 -30.52 23.60 -1.65
C GLN A 155 -29.18 23.00 -2.09
N ILE A 156 -29.19 22.23 -3.18
CA ILE A 156 -27.95 21.83 -3.87
C ILE A 156 -27.32 23.12 -4.42
N GLN A 157 -26.09 23.42 -4.01
CA GLN A 157 -25.31 24.54 -4.54
C GLN A 157 -24.83 24.20 -5.96
N TYR A 158 -25.74 24.20 -6.94
CA TYR A 158 -25.44 23.81 -8.33
C TYR A 158 -24.33 24.64 -8.94
N LYS A 159 -24.27 25.94 -8.63
CA LYS A 159 -23.23 26.85 -9.12
C LYS A 159 -21.85 26.45 -8.60
N ASP A 160 -21.73 26.24 -7.30
CA ASP A 160 -20.46 25.88 -6.66
C ASP A 160 -20.02 24.45 -7.01
N THR A 161 -20.99 23.54 -7.13
CA THR A 161 -20.76 22.16 -7.57
C THR A 161 -20.28 22.11 -9.02
N LYS A 162 -20.94 22.84 -9.92
CA LYS A 162 -20.53 22.95 -11.32
C LYS A 162 -19.15 23.57 -11.44
N LEU A 163 -18.87 24.65 -10.69
CA LEU A 163 -17.55 25.26 -10.64
C LEU A 163 -16.48 24.27 -10.19
N LYS A 164 -16.70 23.54 -9.09
CA LYS A 164 -15.77 22.51 -8.59
C LYS A 164 -15.51 21.41 -9.62
N LEU A 165 -16.56 20.89 -10.26
CA LEU A 165 -16.44 19.84 -11.29
C LEU A 165 -15.68 20.34 -12.52
N GLN A 166 -16.03 21.53 -13.01
CA GLN A 166 -15.29 22.18 -14.11
C GLN A 166 -13.82 22.36 -13.74
N GLN A 167 -13.54 22.70 -12.48
CA GLN A 167 -12.17 22.90 -12.02
C GLN A 167 -11.36 21.60 -11.95
N GLN A 168 -11.94 20.56 -11.34
CA GLN A 168 -11.30 19.23 -11.30
C GLN A 168 -11.05 18.66 -12.69
N PHE A 169 -11.99 18.86 -13.63
CA PHE A 169 -11.84 18.43 -15.01
C PHE A 169 -10.68 19.15 -15.71
N LYS A 170 -10.65 20.49 -15.67
CA LYS A 170 -9.55 21.27 -16.26
C LYS A 170 -8.21 20.90 -15.65
N HIS A 171 -8.14 20.74 -14.33
CA HIS A 171 -6.91 20.36 -13.65
C HIS A 171 -6.36 19.01 -14.14
N ARG A 172 -7.19 17.96 -14.16
CA ARG A 172 -6.78 16.64 -14.65
C ARG A 172 -6.36 16.68 -16.10
N LEU A 173 -7.10 17.40 -16.95
CA LEU A 173 -6.78 17.54 -18.36
C LEU A 173 -5.43 18.23 -18.57
N ASN A 174 -5.15 19.31 -17.82
CA ASN A 174 -3.88 20.03 -17.91
C ASN A 174 -2.70 19.16 -17.46
N SER A 175 -2.85 18.38 -16.38
CA SER A 175 -1.80 17.45 -15.96
C SER A 175 -1.53 16.34 -16.98
N ILE A 176 -2.54 15.94 -17.75
CA ILE A 176 -2.39 14.94 -18.82
C ILE A 176 -1.85 15.58 -20.11
N SER A 177 -2.23 16.83 -20.41
CA SER A 177 -1.79 17.53 -21.63
C SER A 177 -0.30 17.84 -21.64
N GLU A 178 0.35 17.91 -20.48
CA GLU A 178 1.81 17.98 -20.35
C GLU A 178 2.53 16.75 -20.92
N THR A 179 1.86 15.59 -20.95
CA THR A 179 2.45 14.30 -21.37
C THR A 179 1.78 13.71 -22.62
N SER A 180 0.62 14.23 -23.03
CA SER A 180 -0.16 13.71 -24.15
C SER A 180 -0.42 14.78 -25.21
N LEU A 181 0.17 14.56 -26.40
CA LEU A 181 0.04 15.44 -27.57
C LEU A 181 -1.42 15.65 -28.01
N ILE A 182 -2.26 14.62 -27.89
CA ILE A 182 -3.69 14.70 -28.25
C ILE A 182 -4.43 15.65 -27.30
N HIS A 183 -4.24 15.49 -25.99
CA HIS A 183 -4.90 16.35 -25.00
C HIS A 183 -4.38 17.78 -25.06
N HIS A 184 -3.09 17.97 -25.40
CA HIS A 184 -2.51 19.28 -25.68
C HIS A 184 -3.18 19.99 -26.87
N ALA A 185 -3.33 19.29 -27.99
CA ALA A 185 -3.99 19.83 -29.18
C ALA A 185 -5.46 20.17 -28.92
N ILE A 186 -6.20 19.30 -28.22
CA ILE A 186 -7.61 19.54 -27.85
C ILE A 186 -7.73 20.77 -26.96
N ALA A 187 -6.88 20.90 -25.93
CA ALA A 187 -6.90 22.03 -25.01
C ALA A 187 -6.58 23.37 -25.70
N GLN A 188 -5.63 23.39 -26.64
CA GLN A 188 -5.30 24.59 -27.42
C GLN A 188 -6.39 25.01 -28.40
N THR A 189 -7.13 24.03 -28.94
CA THR A 189 -8.15 24.29 -29.96
C THR A 189 -9.44 24.87 -29.36
N ASP A 190 -9.79 24.51 -28.13
CA ASP A 190 -10.99 25.00 -27.46
C ASP A 190 -10.84 26.42 -26.91
N THR A 191 -10.89 27.39 -27.83
CA THR A 191 -10.90 28.84 -27.59
C THR A 191 -12.33 29.37 -27.43
N LYS A 192 -13.03 28.88 -26.40
CA LYS A 192 -14.47 29.10 -26.13
C LYS A 192 -15.41 28.37 -27.10
N LEU A 193 -14.95 27.28 -27.74
CA LEU A 193 -15.83 26.39 -28.50
C LEU A 193 -16.74 25.60 -27.56
N THR A 194 -16.28 25.34 -26.33
CA THR A 194 -17.08 24.74 -25.26
C THR A 194 -17.25 25.69 -24.07
N PRO A 195 -18.26 25.48 -23.21
CA PRO A 195 -18.40 26.20 -21.94
C PRO A 195 -17.23 26.00 -20.97
N LEU A 196 -16.34 25.03 -21.24
CA LEU A 196 -15.13 24.81 -20.45
C LEU A 196 -14.02 25.77 -20.88
N ASN A 197 -13.93 26.18 -22.15
CA ASN A 197 -12.87 27.07 -22.66
C ASN A 197 -11.49 26.56 -22.21
N LEU A 198 -11.10 25.38 -22.71
CA LEU A 198 -9.91 24.66 -22.24
C LEU A 198 -8.59 25.40 -22.55
N SER A 199 -8.59 26.33 -23.50
CA SER A 199 -7.43 27.19 -23.77
C SER A 199 -7.15 28.20 -22.64
N ASP A 200 -8.08 28.38 -21.70
CA ASP A 200 -7.93 29.26 -20.54
C ASP A 200 -7.22 28.52 -19.40
N ILE A 201 -5.94 28.85 -19.23
CA ILE A 201 -5.00 28.28 -18.25
C ILE A 201 -5.04 29.06 -16.92
N THR A 202 -6.08 29.86 -16.65
CA THR A 202 -6.20 30.49 -15.33
C THR A 202 -6.17 29.43 -14.22
N ILE A 203 -5.18 29.56 -13.33
CA ILE A 203 -4.91 28.61 -12.24
C ILE A 203 -6.12 28.57 -11.30
N GLN A 204 -6.71 27.39 -11.14
CA GLN A 204 -7.90 27.19 -10.33
C GLN A 204 -7.52 26.82 -8.89
N ASN A 205 -7.79 27.73 -7.96
CA ASN A 205 -7.40 27.67 -6.54
C ASN A 205 -8.27 26.73 -5.66
N ASN A 206 -9.14 25.91 -6.23
CA ASN A 206 -10.30 25.35 -5.51
C ASN A 206 -10.14 23.92 -4.96
N GLU A 207 -9.03 23.26 -5.25
CA GLU A 207 -8.46 22.31 -4.30
C GLU A 207 -7.26 23.02 -3.72
N LYS A 208 -6.95 22.83 -2.43
CA LYS A 208 -5.61 23.18 -1.93
C LYS A 208 -4.64 22.46 -2.86
N GLN A 209 -4.11 23.16 -3.87
CA GLN A 209 -2.95 22.74 -4.63
C GLN A 209 -1.84 22.79 -3.61
N ILE A 210 -1.78 21.73 -2.81
CA ILE A 210 -0.58 21.37 -2.10
C ILE A 210 0.36 21.08 -3.27
N ASP A 211 1.20 22.06 -3.59
CA ASP A 211 2.21 21.91 -4.62
C ASP A 211 3.01 20.63 -4.35
N ILE A 212 3.59 20.04 -5.39
CA ILE A 212 4.39 18.81 -5.25
C ILE A 212 5.42 18.96 -4.11
N PRO A 213 6.12 20.10 -3.94
CA PRO A 213 6.99 20.36 -2.80
C PRO A 213 6.29 20.20 -1.44
N THR A 214 5.10 20.76 -1.25
CA THR A 214 4.36 20.68 0.02
C THR A 214 3.84 19.27 0.25
N LYS A 215 3.41 18.54 -0.79
CA LYS A 215 3.03 17.12 -0.66
C LYS A 215 4.22 16.28 -0.23
N ILE A 216 5.39 16.52 -0.82
CA ILE A 216 6.64 15.87 -0.44
C ILE A 216 7.00 16.23 1.00
N ASN A 217 6.85 17.49 1.40
CA ASN A 217 7.14 17.95 2.76
C ASN A 217 6.20 17.29 3.78
N ASP A 218 4.90 17.29 3.51
CA ASP A 218 3.88 16.61 4.32
C ASP A 218 4.18 15.13 4.49
N TRP A 219 4.46 14.42 3.39
CA TRP A 219 4.85 13.01 3.42
C TRP A 219 6.15 12.80 4.22
N THR A 220 7.17 13.64 4.02
CA THR A 220 8.47 13.55 4.71
C THR A 220 8.32 13.76 6.23
N ARG A 221 7.38 14.63 6.65
CA ARG A 221 7.11 14.90 8.07
C ARG A 221 6.42 13.74 8.78
N LYS A 222 5.76 12.82 8.07
CA LYS A 222 5.12 11.65 8.69
C LYS A 222 6.18 10.77 9.37
N SER A 223 5.93 10.41 10.62
CA SER A 223 6.88 9.68 11.49
C SER A 223 7.23 8.27 10.99
N LEU A 224 6.28 7.60 10.32
CA LEU A 224 6.43 6.26 9.74
C LEU A 224 6.72 6.34 8.24
N HIS A 225 5.77 6.87 7.46
CA HIS A 225 5.86 6.92 5.99
C HIS A 225 7.04 7.78 5.47
N GLY A 226 7.43 8.82 6.22
CA GLY A 226 8.55 9.68 5.85
C GLY A 226 9.93 9.05 6.12
N ARG A 227 10.03 7.87 6.76
CA ARG A 227 11.32 7.26 7.13
C ARG A 227 12.16 6.91 5.91
N HIS A 228 11.58 6.20 4.93
CA HIS A 228 12.33 5.81 3.74
C HIS A 228 12.85 7.03 2.97
N ARG A 229 12.03 8.09 2.88
CA ARG A 229 12.42 9.38 2.30
C ARG A 229 13.60 10.03 3.02
N LYS A 230 13.61 10.00 4.36
CA LYS A 230 14.73 10.50 5.18
C LYS A 230 16.00 9.68 4.95
N ASP A 231 15.89 8.35 4.89
CA ASP A 231 17.03 7.48 4.59
C ASP A 231 17.63 7.76 3.20
N LEU A 232 16.78 7.95 2.18
CA LEU A 232 17.19 8.33 0.82
C LEU A 232 17.87 9.70 0.73
N CYS A 233 17.62 10.60 1.69
CA CYS A 233 18.21 11.94 1.73
C CYS A 233 19.54 12.00 2.50
N GLN A 234 20.02 10.90 3.07
CA GLN A 234 21.30 10.89 3.78
C GLN A 234 22.48 11.16 2.83
N ILE A 235 23.49 11.89 3.29
CA ILE A 235 24.62 12.37 2.46
C ILE A 235 25.45 11.24 1.83
N ASN A 236 25.53 10.11 2.53
CA ASN A 236 26.27 8.89 2.21
C ASN A 236 25.47 7.91 1.34
N VAL A 237 24.22 8.22 1.01
CA VAL A 237 23.33 7.38 0.20
C VAL A 237 23.30 7.87 -1.24
N ASP A 238 23.32 6.94 -2.18
CA ASP A 238 23.01 7.22 -3.59
C ASP A 238 21.50 7.08 -3.80
N LYS A 239 20.80 8.22 -3.87
CA LYS A 239 19.35 8.24 -4.04
C LYS A 239 18.90 7.65 -5.38
N VAL A 240 19.66 7.84 -6.45
CA VAL A 240 19.28 7.36 -7.79
C VAL A 240 19.44 5.84 -7.83
N ALA A 241 20.60 5.33 -7.40
CA ALA A 241 20.85 3.89 -7.33
C ALA A 241 19.85 3.19 -6.39
N SER A 242 19.51 3.80 -5.25
CA SER A 242 18.54 3.25 -4.28
C SER A 242 17.12 3.06 -4.84
N ASN A 243 16.76 3.75 -5.93
CA ASN A 243 15.46 3.66 -6.59
C ASN A 243 15.54 3.03 -7.99
N ALA A 244 16.71 2.57 -8.44
CA ALA A 244 16.90 2.04 -9.79
C ALA A 244 15.98 0.86 -10.10
N TRP A 245 15.71 0.01 -9.12
CA TRP A 245 14.81 -1.14 -9.26
C TRP A 245 13.37 -0.78 -9.71
N LEU A 246 12.90 0.46 -9.48
CA LEU A 246 11.61 0.96 -9.97
C LEU A 246 11.63 1.38 -11.45
N SER A 247 12.82 1.64 -12.00
CA SER A 247 13.01 2.10 -13.38
C SER A 247 13.47 0.99 -14.32
N CYS A 248 14.06 -0.09 -13.80
CA CYS A 248 14.61 -1.17 -14.61
C CYS A 248 13.54 -2.09 -15.23
N GLY A 249 12.32 -2.15 -14.67
CA GLY A 249 11.22 -2.97 -15.20
C GLY A 249 11.45 -4.48 -15.10
N GLU A 250 12.37 -4.94 -14.25
CA GLU A 250 12.70 -6.36 -14.11
C GLU A 250 11.94 -7.09 -12.98
N LEU A 251 11.07 -6.36 -12.26
CA LEU A 251 10.26 -6.88 -11.17
C LEU A 251 8.79 -6.84 -11.58
N PHE A 252 8.02 -7.80 -11.04
CA PHE A 252 6.57 -7.80 -11.22
C PHE A 252 5.95 -6.63 -10.44
N PRO A 253 4.93 -5.93 -10.99
CA PRO A 253 4.28 -4.79 -10.32
C PRO A 253 3.81 -5.09 -8.90
N GLU A 254 3.36 -6.32 -8.63
CA GLU A 254 2.92 -6.78 -7.30
C GLU A 254 4.08 -6.87 -6.30
N THR A 255 5.29 -7.18 -6.78
CA THR A 255 6.49 -7.18 -5.94
C THR A 255 6.97 -5.75 -5.69
N GLU A 256 6.86 -4.87 -6.68
CA GLU A 256 7.21 -3.47 -6.50
C GLU A 256 6.28 -2.78 -5.50
N GLY A 257 4.96 -2.92 -5.69
CA GLY A 257 3.97 -2.38 -4.77
C GLY A 257 4.13 -2.93 -3.34
N PHE A 258 4.46 -4.22 -3.21
CA PHE A 258 4.72 -4.80 -1.88
C PHE A 258 5.99 -4.26 -1.24
N MET A 259 7.06 -4.05 -2.01
CA MET A 259 8.28 -3.43 -1.50
C MET A 259 8.06 -1.98 -1.08
N ILE A 260 7.24 -1.23 -1.82
CA ILE A 260 6.83 0.14 -1.44
C ILE A 260 6.07 0.10 -0.12
N ALA A 261 5.14 -0.84 0.08
CA ALA A 261 4.43 -0.99 1.36
C ALA A 261 5.38 -1.30 2.54
N ILE A 262 6.43 -2.10 2.29
CA ILE A 262 7.50 -2.34 3.27
C ILE A 262 8.24 -1.03 3.59
N GLN A 263 8.62 -0.26 2.57
CA GLN A 263 9.33 1.02 2.74
C GLN A 263 8.47 2.07 3.47
N ASP A 264 7.18 2.15 3.15
CA ASP A 264 6.19 3.05 3.74
C ASP A 264 5.69 2.63 5.13
N GLN A 265 6.14 1.48 5.63
CA GLN A 265 5.76 0.96 6.95
C GLN A 265 4.26 0.63 7.09
N THR A 266 3.62 0.17 6.01
CA THR A 266 2.18 -0.15 5.97
C THR A 266 1.86 -1.64 6.06
N ILE A 267 2.86 -2.49 6.26
CA ILE A 267 2.64 -3.92 6.46
C ILE A 267 1.96 -4.17 7.81
N GLU A 268 0.93 -5.01 7.79
CA GLU A 268 0.13 -5.40 8.95
C GLU A 268 0.91 -6.31 9.92
N THR A 269 1.82 -5.70 10.65
CA THR A 269 2.56 -6.33 11.76
C THR A 269 1.79 -6.22 13.08
N ARG A 270 2.12 -7.00 14.11
CA ARG A 270 1.47 -6.85 15.43
C ARG A 270 1.68 -5.46 16.02
N ASN A 271 2.85 -4.85 15.82
CA ASN A 271 3.07 -3.47 16.24
C ASN A 271 2.11 -2.51 15.52
N TYR A 272 1.92 -2.69 14.21
CA TYR A 272 0.97 -1.91 13.41
C TYR A 272 -0.47 -2.10 13.88
N GLN A 273 -0.90 -3.35 14.08
CA GLN A 273 -2.23 -3.68 14.60
C GLN A 273 -2.51 -3.02 15.96
N LYS A 274 -1.55 -3.08 16.90
CA LYS A 274 -1.70 -2.52 18.26
C LYS A 274 -1.71 -1.00 18.28
N HIS A 275 -0.73 -0.36 17.62
CA HIS A 275 -0.46 1.06 17.81
C HIS A 275 -1.09 1.94 16.73
N ILE A 276 -1.29 1.41 15.51
CA ILE A 276 -1.82 2.17 14.38
C ILE A 276 -3.30 1.87 14.19
N MET A 277 -3.66 0.59 14.06
CA MET A 277 -5.06 0.17 13.93
C MET A 277 -5.82 0.15 15.26
N LYS A 278 -5.11 0.30 16.40
CA LYS A 278 -5.66 0.28 17.75
C LYS A 278 -6.52 -0.96 18.06
N LEU A 279 -6.16 -2.10 17.44
CA LEU A 279 -6.81 -3.38 17.72
C LEU A 279 -6.44 -3.86 19.12
N ARG A 280 -7.39 -4.52 19.78
CA ARG A 280 -7.18 -5.12 21.11
C ARG A 280 -6.37 -6.41 20.97
N ILE A 281 -5.06 -6.28 20.75
CA ILE A 281 -4.13 -7.40 20.79
C ILE A 281 -3.35 -7.40 22.13
N PRO A 282 -3.09 -8.57 22.73
CA PRO A 282 -2.49 -8.66 24.06
C PRO A 282 -1.01 -8.21 24.07
N THR A 283 -0.29 -8.39 22.97
CA THR A 283 1.13 -8.07 22.86
C THR A 283 1.52 -7.69 21.44
N ASP A 284 2.47 -6.76 21.31
CA ASP A 284 3.14 -6.42 20.05
C ASP A 284 4.45 -7.19 19.87
N GLN A 285 4.78 -8.13 20.75
CA GLN A 285 5.97 -8.97 20.60
C GLN A 285 5.91 -9.81 19.32
N CYS A 286 7.08 -9.93 18.69
CA CYS A 286 7.33 -10.71 17.50
C CYS A 286 6.86 -12.15 17.67
N ARG A 287 5.96 -12.58 16.78
CA ARG A 287 5.37 -13.92 16.77
C ARG A 287 6.36 -15.06 16.53
N LYS A 288 7.60 -14.75 16.13
CA LYS A 288 8.65 -15.75 15.87
C LYS A 288 9.68 -15.85 16.99
N CYS A 289 10.12 -14.71 17.53
CA CYS A 289 11.19 -14.69 18.52
C CYS A 289 10.74 -14.29 19.93
N ASN A 290 9.49 -13.88 20.11
CA ASN A 290 8.86 -13.50 21.39
C ASN A 290 9.67 -12.49 22.24
N SER A 291 10.53 -11.67 21.63
CA SER A 291 11.43 -10.76 22.37
C SER A 291 11.27 -9.30 21.94
N GLY A 292 11.55 -8.99 20.67
CA GLY A 292 11.39 -7.63 20.15
C GLY A 292 9.94 -7.30 19.75
N SER A 293 9.59 -6.01 19.73
CA SER A 293 8.35 -5.54 19.10
C SER A 293 8.36 -5.88 17.61
N GLU A 294 7.25 -6.44 17.13
CA GLU A 294 7.08 -6.90 15.77
C GLU A 294 6.87 -5.72 14.81
N THR A 295 7.95 -5.03 14.48
CA THR A 295 7.98 -4.00 13.45
C THR A 295 8.51 -4.58 12.14
N ILE A 296 8.33 -3.87 11.02
CA ILE A 296 8.97 -4.25 9.75
C ILE A 296 10.49 -4.34 9.92
N GLN A 297 11.11 -3.35 10.58
CA GLN A 297 12.55 -3.34 10.85
C GLN A 297 13.00 -4.57 11.64
N HIS A 298 12.17 -5.04 12.57
CA HIS A 298 12.43 -6.27 13.29
C HIS A 298 12.35 -7.49 12.36
N ILE A 299 11.28 -7.61 11.56
CA ILE A 299 11.09 -8.71 10.60
C ILE A 299 12.22 -8.74 9.57
N THR A 300 12.64 -7.59 9.04
CA THR A 300 13.58 -7.53 7.92
C THR A 300 15.04 -7.62 8.34
N GLY A 301 15.39 -7.32 9.59
CA GLY A 301 16.81 -7.25 9.99
C GLY A 301 17.14 -7.38 11.48
N ALA A 302 16.21 -7.72 12.38
CA ALA A 302 16.54 -7.87 13.80
C ALA A 302 15.94 -9.11 14.49
N CYS A 303 15.14 -9.91 13.78
CA CYS A 303 14.48 -11.08 14.36
C CYS A 303 15.46 -12.26 14.48
N LYS A 304 15.89 -12.58 15.70
CA LYS A 304 16.85 -13.66 16.00
C LYS A 304 16.41 -15.03 15.49
N ALA A 305 15.10 -15.29 15.44
CA ALA A 305 14.53 -16.57 15.03
C ALA A 305 14.75 -16.91 13.53
N ILE A 306 15.01 -15.91 12.69
CA ILE A 306 15.17 -16.11 11.23
C ILE A 306 16.55 -15.72 10.70
N VAL A 307 17.52 -15.48 11.61
CA VAL A 307 18.90 -15.11 11.26
C VAL A 307 19.59 -16.23 10.48
N GLN A 308 19.56 -17.45 11.00
CA GLN A 308 20.27 -18.60 10.41
C GLN A 308 19.57 -19.20 9.18
N THR A 309 18.35 -18.72 8.87
CA THR A 309 17.53 -19.24 7.78
C THR A 309 17.35 -18.17 6.70
N ASP A 310 16.36 -17.28 6.85
CA ASP A 310 15.96 -16.38 5.78
C ASP A 310 16.93 -15.20 5.60
N TYR A 311 17.56 -14.71 6.68
CA TYR A 311 18.59 -13.67 6.54
C TYR A 311 19.86 -14.23 5.89
N LYS A 312 20.29 -15.43 6.30
CA LYS A 312 21.37 -16.16 5.65
C LYS A 312 21.09 -16.37 4.17
N HIS A 313 19.89 -16.83 3.80
CA HIS A 313 19.52 -16.98 2.40
C HIS A 313 19.64 -15.67 1.61
N ARG A 314 19.08 -14.56 2.12
CA ARG A 314 19.22 -13.24 1.46
C ARG A 314 20.68 -12.82 1.29
N HIS A 315 21.49 -13.05 2.32
CA HIS A 315 22.92 -12.77 2.29
C HIS A 315 23.64 -13.57 1.20
N ASP A 316 23.39 -14.88 1.15
CA ASP A 316 24.05 -15.78 0.22
C ASP A 316 23.69 -15.45 -1.24
N GLN A 317 22.48 -14.93 -1.51
CA GLN A 317 22.14 -14.46 -2.86
C GLN A 317 23.05 -13.30 -3.33
N VAL A 318 23.40 -12.37 -2.43
CA VAL A 318 24.34 -11.27 -2.73
C VAL A 318 25.76 -11.83 -2.88
N ALA A 319 26.16 -12.75 -2.00
CA ALA A 319 27.47 -13.39 -2.04
C ALA A 319 27.69 -14.20 -3.33
N ASN A 320 26.68 -14.94 -3.78
CA ASN A 320 26.70 -15.70 -5.02
C ASN A 320 26.94 -14.80 -6.23
N ILE A 321 26.32 -13.61 -6.28
CA ILE A 321 26.53 -12.66 -7.37
C ILE A 321 27.99 -12.18 -7.41
N ILE A 322 28.52 -11.72 -6.26
CA ILE A 322 29.90 -11.23 -6.20
C ILE A 322 30.90 -12.34 -6.53
N HIS A 323 30.72 -13.52 -5.93
CA HIS A 323 31.59 -14.67 -6.16
C HIS A 323 31.58 -15.07 -7.64
N GLN A 324 30.41 -15.22 -8.25
CA GLN A 324 30.27 -15.59 -9.66
C GLN A 324 30.97 -14.58 -10.59
N LYS A 325 30.77 -13.28 -10.35
CA LYS A 325 31.38 -12.21 -11.14
C LYS A 325 32.92 -12.23 -11.02
N LEU A 326 33.46 -12.44 -9.82
CA LEU A 326 34.91 -12.54 -9.61
C LEU A 326 35.48 -13.82 -10.24
N ALA A 327 34.82 -14.96 -10.07
CA ALA A 327 35.25 -16.23 -10.65
C ALA A 327 35.29 -16.15 -12.19
N GLN A 328 34.30 -15.49 -12.81
CA GLN A 328 34.30 -15.21 -14.25
C GLN A 328 35.42 -14.24 -14.65
N LYS A 329 35.59 -13.13 -13.91
CA LYS A 329 36.64 -12.13 -14.16
C LYS A 329 38.04 -12.75 -14.19
N TYR A 330 38.33 -13.66 -13.26
CA TYR A 330 39.64 -14.31 -13.13
C TYR A 330 39.78 -15.61 -13.94
N ASN A 331 38.84 -15.91 -14.83
CA ASN A 331 38.81 -17.14 -15.64
C ASN A 331 38.95 -18.41 -14.78
N LEU A 332 38.31 -18.43 -13.62
CA LEU A 332 38.23 -19.59 -12.73
C LEU A 332 37.04 -20.50 -13.08
N ILE A 333 36.00 -19.93 -13.70
CA ILE A 333 34.85 -20.66 -14.22
C ILE A 333 34.53 -20.20 -15.66
N PRO A 334 33.83 -21.03 -16.46
CA PRO A 334 33.41 -20.64 -17.81
C PRO A 334 32.50 -19.40 -17.81
N GLN A 335 32.57 -18.62 -18.89
CA GLN A 335 31.71 -17.45 -19.13
C GLN A 335 30.27 -17.84 -19.54
N LYS A 336 29.62 -18.68 -18.74
CA LYS A 336 28.24 -19.12 -18.96
C LYS A 336 27.26 -18.21 -18.20
N LEU A 337 26.14 -17.87 -18.84
CA LEU A 337 25.04 -17.13 -18.22
C LEU A 337 24.23 -18.05 -17.30
N ILE A 338 24.72 -18.30 -16.09
CA ILE A 338 23.98 -19.01 -15.04
C ILE A 338 23.33 -17.96 -14.13
N PRO A 339 22.00 -17.99 -13.91
CA PRO A 339 21.36 -17.09 -12.97
C PRO A 339 21.92 -17.28 -11.55
N TYR A 340 22.17 -16.17 -10.83
CA TYR A 340 22.84 -16.19 -9.53
C TYR A 340 22.14 -17.07 -8.48
N TYR A 341 20.81 -17.19 -8.55
CA TYR A 341 20.02 -18.00 -7.63
C TYR A 341 20.11 -19.52 -7.90
N LYS A 342 20.71 -19.92 -9.04
CA LYS A 342 21.06 -21.31 -9.36
C LYS A 342 22.57 -21.57 -9.22
N TYR A 343 23.36 -20.51 -9.03
CA TYR A 343 24.80 -20.62 -8.89
C TYR A 343 25.16 -21.09 -7.48
N VAL A 344 25.99 -22.11 -7.39
CA VAL A 344 26.52 -22.63 -6.13
C VAL A 344 28.04 -22.36 -6.14
N PRO A 345 28.53 -21.46 -5.29
CA PRO A 345 29.97 -21.20 -5.19
C PRO A 345 30.70 -22.39 -4.59
N GLU A 346 31.82 -22.79 -5.19
CA GLU A 346 32.70 -23.78 -4.59
C GLU A 346 33.54 -23.13 -3.47
N PRO A 347 33.83 -23.85 -2.36
CA PRO A 347 34.58 -23.28 -1.24
C PRO A 347 35.96 -22.75 -1.62
N VAL A 348 36.61 -23.36 -2.63
CA VAL A 348 37.89 -22.92 -3.18
C VAL A 348 37.92 -23.21 -4.68
N ILE A 349 38.22 -22.21 -5.49
CA ILE A 349 38.54 -22.39 -6.91
C ILE A 349 39.88 -21.71 -7.18
N GLU A 350 40.75 -22.37 -7.95
CA GLU A 350 42.07 -21.80 -8.27
C GLU A 350 42.55 -22.12 -9.68
N ASN A 351 43.45 -21.26 -10.15
CA ASN A 351 44.31 -21.50 -11.29
C ASN A 351 45.76 -21.08 -10.94
N ASN A 352 46.64 -21.01 -11.94
CA ASN A 352 48.05 -20.65 -11.74
C ASN A 352 48.24 -19.24 -11.16
N ASN A 353 47.32 -18.31 -11.44
CA ASN A 353 47.46 -16.89 -11.11
C ASN A 353 46.57 -16.45 -9.94
N TYR A 354 45.45 -17.13 -9.72
CA TYR A 354 44.42 -16.69 -8.79
C TYR A 354 43.92 -17.85 -7.93
N ARG A 355 43.55 -17.55 -6.69
CA ARG A 355 42.79 -18.44 -5.82
C ARG A 355 41.64 -17.66 -5.19
N LEU A 356 40.44 -18.21 -5.26
CA LEU A 356 39.22 -17.63 -4.72
C LEU A 356 38.70 -18.55 -3.61
N TYR A 357 38.53 -18.00 -2.42
CA TYR A 357 37.94 -18.67 -1.27
C TYR A 357 36.53 -18.15 -1.02
N PHE A 358 35.60 -19.05 -0.68
CA PHE A 358 34.22 -18.74 -0.32
C PHE A 358 33.86 -19.37 1.03
N ASP A 359 33.32 -18.57 1.96
CA ASP A 359 32.86 -18.96 3.30
C ASP A 359 33.82 -19.93 4.03
N ARG A 360 35.13 -19.65 3.96
CA ARG A 360 36.17 -20.53 4.48
C ARG A 360 37.07 -19.79 5.48
N ALA A 361 37.30 -20.41 6.63
CA ALA A 361 38.23 -19.89 7.61
C ALA A 361 39.67 -19.96 7.09
N ILE A 362 40.39 -18.86 7.24
CA ILE A 362 41.81 -18.74 6.91
C ILE A 362 42.61 -19.06 8.17
N LEU A 363 43.42 -20.11 8.09
CA LEU A 363 44.28 -20.51 9.19
C LEU A 363 45.48 -19.56 9.26
N THR A 364 45.68 -18.95 10.43
CA THR A 364 46.76 -18.00 10.70
C THR A 364 47.68 -18.52 11.81
N ASP A 365 48.96 -18.15 11.79
CA ASP A 365 49.94 -18.59 12.81
C ASP A 365 49.58 -18.03 14.20
N LYS A 366 49.07 -16.79 14.24
CA LYS A 366 48.48 -16.19 15.43
C LYS A 366 46.97 -16.39 15.43
N THR A 367 46.39 -16.58 16.60
CA THR A 367 44.92 -16.64 16.74
C THR A 367 44.33 -15.28 16.42
N THR A 368 43.47 -15.21 15.40
CA THR A 368 42.67 -14.03 15.06
C THR A 368 41.21 -14.30 15.43
N HIS A 369 40.54 -13.33 16.05
CA HIS A 369 39.15 -13.50 16.47
C HIS A 369 38.16 -13.60 15.29
N PHE A 370 38.50 -12.99 14.15
CA PHE A 370 37.70 -13.02 12.93
C PHE A 370 38.55 -13.50 11.76
N ASN A 371 38.42 -14.78 11.41
CA ASN A 371 39.25 -15.42 10.38
C ASN A 371 38.44 -16.02 9.21
N ARG A 372 37.13 -15.81 9.17
CA ARG A 372 36.22 -16.36 8.15
C ARG A 372 35.49 -15.24 7.41
N PRO A 373 36.15 -14.59 6.43
CA PRO A 373 35.48 -13.65 5.52
C PRO A 373 34.56 -14.39 4.54
N ASP A 374 33.57 -13.68 3.99
CA ASP A 374 32.62 -14.27 3.03
C ASP A 374 33.34 -14.69 1.74
N ILE A 375 34.20 -13.81 1.20
CA ILE A 375 35.00 -14.08 0.00
C ILE A 375 36.44 -13.58 0.21
N THR A 376 37.43 -14.35 -0.24
CA THR A 376 38.82 -13.88 -0.31
C THR A 376 39.41 -14.18 -1.68
N VAL A 377 39.97 -13.15 -2.33
CA VAL A 377 40.71 -13.28 -3.59
C VAL A 377 42.19 -13.21 -3.28
N HIS A 378 42.97 -14.19 -3.72
CA HIS A 378 44.43 -14.17 -3.68
C HIS A 378 44.96 -14.08 -5.12
N ASP A 379 45.59 -12.96 -5.45
CA ASP A 379 46.31 -12.73 -6.69
C ASP A 379 47.78 -13.14 -6.51
N LYS A 380 48.09 -14.37 -6.97
CA LYS A 380 49.42 -14.96 -6.89
C LYS A 380 50.43 -14.24 -7.79
N LYS A 381 49.95 -13.57 -8.85
CA LYS A 381 50.79 -12.90 -9.85
C LYS A 381 51.26 -11.54 -9.36
N ASN A 382 50.37 -10.73 -8.81
CA ASN A 382 50.68 -9.38 -8.33
C ASN A 382 51.01 -9.35 -6.83
N HIS A 383 50.97 -10.50 -6.16
CA HIS A 383 51.17 -10.64 -4.71
C HIS A 383 50.21 -9.75 -3.91
N THR A 384 48.93 -9.72 -4.27
CA THR A 384 47.89 -8.97 -3.55
C THR A 384 46.74 -9.86 -3.12
N ALA A 385 45.93 -9.41 -2.15
CA ALA A 385 44.69 -10.08 -1.79
C ALA A 385 43.55 -9.10 -1.48
N LEU A 386 42.32 -9.59 -1.65
CA LEU A 386 41.09 -8.87 -1.33
C LEU A 386 40.32 -9.68 -0.28
N ILE A 387 39.94 -9.05 0.82
CA ILE A 387 39.04 -9.60 1.84
C ILE A 387 37.69 -8.92 1.67
N ILE A 388 36.67 -9.68 1.31
CA ILE A 388 35.34 -9.15 1.00
C ILE A 388 34.36 -9.69 2.03
N ASP A 389 33.63 -8.78 2.67
CA ASP A 389 32.61 -9.11 3.66
C ASP A 389 31.30 -8.40 3.32
N ILE A 390 30.22 -9.16 3.32
CA ILE A 390 28.90 -8.75 2.86
C ILE A 390 28.02 -8.48 4.07
N ALA A 391 27.12 -7.51 3.97
CA ALA A 391 26.15 -7.23 4.99
C ALA A 391 24.86 -6.64 4.42
N ILE A 392 23.73 -7.06 5.00
CA ILE A 392 22.41 -6.53 4.64
C ILE A 392 21.71 -5.99 5.91
N PRO A 393 22.18 -4.85 6.46
CA PRO A 393 21.64 -4.28 7.69
C PRO A 393 20.36 -3.48 7.46
N ASN A 394 19.62 -3.17 8.53
CA ASN A 394 18.58 -2.16 8.47
C ASN A 394 19.18 -0.78 8.11
N SER A 395 18.42 0.07 7.41
CA SER A 395 18.89 1.35 6.86
C SER A 395 19.56 2.27 7.88
N HIS A 396 19.06 2.32 9.12
CA HIS A 396 19.64 3.15 10.18
C HIS A 396 21.02 2.65 10.69
N ASN A 397 21.36 1.37 10.47
CA ASN A 397 22.63 0.77 10.87
C ASN A 397 23.65 0.72 9.72
N LEU A 398 23.35 1.35 8.59
CA LEU A 398 24.12 1.16 7.37
C LEU A 398 25.56 1.68 7.49
N GLN A 399 25.74 2.87 8.10
CA GLN A 399 27.08 3.43 8.32
C GLN A 399 27.88 2.68 9.38
N SER A 400 27.28 2.38 10.54
CA SER A 400 27.97 1.60 11.58
C SER A 400 28.41 0.24 11.06
N THR A 401 27.54 -0.45 10.29
CA THR A 401 27.89 -1.74 9.68
C THR A 401 29.08 -1.62 8.72
N ILE A 402 29.17 -0.55 7.92
CA ILE A 402 30.31 -0.33 7.02
C ILE A 402 31.60 -0.15 7.84
N SER A 403 31.57 0.70 8.86
CA SER A 403 32.72 0.94 9.75
C SER A 403 33.16 -0.34 10.47
N ASP A 404 32.21 -1.09 11.04
CA ASP A 404 32.47 -2.35 11.74
C ASP A 404 33.15 -3.36 10.81
N LYS A 405 32.69 -3.46 9.56
CA LYS A 405 33.23 -4.40 8.56
C LYS A 405 34.66 -4.05 8.14
N LEU A 406 34.98 -2.76 8.04
CA LEU A 406 36.34 -2.29 7.77
C LEU A 406 37.29 -2.61 8.92
N SER A 407 36.84 -2.44 10.17
CA SER A 407 37.66 -2.72 11.36
C SER A 407 37.82 -4.22 11.63
N LYS A 408 36.76 -5.02 11.45
CA LYS A 408 36.65 -6.45 11.83
C LYS A 408 37.81 -7.33 11.33
N TYR A 409 38.32 -7.09 10.12
CA TYR A 409 39.37 -7.92 9.50
C TYR A 409 40.74 -7.27 9.45
N THR A 410 40.99 -6.23 10.24
CA THR A 410 42.29 -5.53 10.24
C THR A 410 43.42 -6.47 10.67
N ASP A 411 43.23 -7.26 11.74
CA ASP A 411 44.22 -8.24 12.20
C ASP A 411 44.44 -9.36 11.17
N LEU A 412 43.33 -9.87 10.59
CA LEU A 412 43.40 -10.92 9.57
C LEU A 412 44.14 -10.42 8.32
N ARG A 413 43.89 -9.18 7.89
CA ARG A 413 44.58 -8.52 6.78
C ARG A 413 46.09 -8.53 7.00
N ASP A 414 46.54 -8.13 8.19
CA ASP A 414 47.96 -8.02 8.51
C ASP A 414 48.64 -9.40 8.61
N GLU A 415 47.95 -10.40 9.20
CA GLU A 415 48.43 -11.78 9.24
C GLU A 415 48.50 -12.43 7.85
N ILE A 416 47.46 -12.28 7.02
CA ILE A 416 47.46 -12.80 5.64
C ILE A 416 48.58 -12.15 4.82
N LYS A 417 48.74 -10.82 4.95
CA LYS A 417 49.81 -10.08 4.26
C LYS A 417 51.19 -10.65 4.58
N ARG A 418 51.44 -10.92 5.86
CA ARG A 418 52.70 -11.52 6.34
C ARG A 418 52.86 -12.97 5.86
N MET A 419 51.85 -13.82 6.08
CA MET A 419 51.93 -15.26 5.82
C MET A 419 52.05 -15.58 4.34
N TRP A 420 51.27 -14.89 3.50
CA TRP A 420 51.28 -15.11 2.04
C TRP A 420 52.30 -14.21 1.32
N ARG A 421 53.10 -13.44 2.07
CA ARG A 421 54.14 -12.53 1.56
C ARG A 421 53.61 -11.57 0.48
N LEU A 422 52.49 -10.91 0.80
CA LEU A 422 51.78 -10.02 -0.11
C LEU A 422 52.27 -8.58 0.03
N SER A 423 52.25 -7.84 -1.09
CA SER A 423 52.52 -6.40 -1.13
C SER A 423 51.37 -5.60 -0.51
N GLU A 424 50.13 -6.02 -0.77
CA GLU A 424 48.91 -5.35 -0.31
C GLU A 424 47.77 -6.35 -0.04
N VAL A 425 46.98 -6.07 1.01
CA VAL A 425 45.71 -6.75 1.28
C VAL A 425 44.65 -5.69 1.55
N THR A 426 43.58 -5.69 0.76
CA THR A 426 42.52 -4.67 0.83
C THR A 426 41.23 -5.27 1.38
N ILE A 427 40.61 -4.59 2.35
CA ILE A 427 39.29 -4.97 2.88
C ILE A 427 38.21 -4.23 2.10
N VAL A 428 37.22 -4.95 1.58
CA VAL A 428 36.18 -4.43 0.69
C VAL A 428 34.79 -4.81 1.23
N PRO A 429 34.09 -3.89 1.93
CA PRO A 429 32.75 -4.17 2.43
C PRO A 429 31.70 -4.08 1.31
N ILE A 430 30.82 -5.05 1.20
CA ILE A 430 29.66 -5.00 0.29
C ILE A 430 28.40 -4.86 1.15
N VAL A 431 27.90 -3.63 1.30
CA VAL A 431 26.78 -3.31 2.20
C VAL A 431 25.60 -2.73 1.42
N ILE A 432 24.41 -3.30 1.63
CA ILE A 432 23.14 -2.85 1.03
C ILE A 432 22.05 -2.91 2.10
N SER A 433 21.16 -1.92 2.22
CA SER A 433 20.13 -2.00 3.26
C SER A 433 19.09 -3.09 2.96
N THR A 434 18.45 -3.62 4.01
CA THR A 434 17.31 -4.53 3.88
C THR A 434 16.19 -3.98 3.00
N THR A 435 16.05 -2.65 2.93
CA THR A 435 15.04 -1.94 2.12
C THR A 435 15.53 -1.54 0.73
N GLY A 436 16.71 -2.01 0.30
CA GLY A 436 17.27 -1.73 -1.03
C GLY A 436 18.05 -0.41 -1.15
N ILE A 437 18.39 0.25 -0.04
CA ILE A 437 19.16 1.49 -0.07
C ILE A 437 20.63 1.19 -0.37
N ILE A 438 21.19 1.98 -1.28
CA ILE A 438 22.55 1.85 -1.79
C ILE A 438 23.44 2.95 -1.18
N PRO A 439 24.44 2.59 -0.34
CA PRO A 439 25.48 3.53 0.05
C PRO A 439 26.37 3.89 -1.13
N LYS A 440 26.86 5.13 -1.16
CA LYS A 440 27.93 5.55 -2.10
C LYS A 440 29.19 4.68 -1.99
N GLN A 441 29.47 4.17 -0.79
CA GLN A 441 30.56 3.24 -0.52
C GLN A 441 30.47 1.92 -1.32
N LEU A 442 29.26 1.48 -1.71
CA LEU A 442 29.12 0.27 -2.53
C LEU A 442 29.76 0.48 -3.92
N HIS A 443 29.58 1.65 -4.52
CA HIS A 443 30.19 1.99 -5.81
C HIS A 443 31.72 2.01 -5.75
N GLN A 444 32.26 2.55 -4.65
CA GLN A 444 33.70 2.51 -4.38
C GLN A 444 34.18 1.06 -4.28
N SER A 445 33.46 0.22 -3.54
CA SER A 445 33.79 -1.20 -3.37
C SER A 445 33.76 -1.96 -4.70
N LEU A 446 32.73 -1.77 -5.52
CA LEU A 446 32.66 -2.37 -6.86
C LEU A 446 33.81 -1.90 -7.76
N SER A 447 34.22 -0.64 -7.65
CA SER A 447 35.39 -0.10 -8.34
C SER A 447 36.69 -0.78 -7.90
N THR A 448 36.89 -0.94 -6.58
CA THR A 448 38.05 -1.66 -6.02
C THR A 448 38.11 -3.11 -6.48
N LEU A 449 36.95 -3.78 -6.60
CA LEU A 449 36.86 -5.13 -7.17
C LEU A 449 37.05 -5.18 -8.70
N CYS A 450 37.19 -4.02 -9.36
CA CYS A 450 37.13 -3.83 -10.80
C CYS A 450 35.95 -4.56 -11.44
N LEU A 451 34.77 -4.47 -10.82
CA LEU A 451 33.50 -4.93 -11.36
C LEU A 451 32.76 -3.75 -11.99
N SER A 452 31.82 -4.05 -12.90
CA SER A 452 30.97 -3.02 -13.51
C SER A 452 30.21 -2.26 -12.42
N GLN A 453 30.14 -0.93 -12.53
CA GLN A 453 29.35 -0.11 -11.63
C GLN A 453 27.88 -0.53 -11.63
N TYR A 454 27.34 -1.00 -12.76
CA TYR A 454 25.96 -1.49 -12.86
C TYR A 454 25.69 -2.80 -12.09
N THR A 455 26.71 -3.44 -11.53
CA THR A 455 26.54 -4.66 -10.71
C THR A 455 25.63 -4.40 -9.51
N TYR A 456 25.58 -3.17 -8.98
CA TYR A 456 24.69 -2.84 -7.86
C TYR A 456 23.22 -3.14 -8.18
N ILE A 457 22.78 -3.03 -9.44
CA ILE A 457 21.39 -3.27 -9.85
C ILE A 457 21.02 -4.73 -9.55
N GLN A 458 21.91 -5.67 -9.91
CA GLN A 458 21.69 -7.09 -9.67
C GLN A 458 21.70 -7.41 -8.16
N LEU A 459 22.62 -6.80 -7.40
CA LEU A 459 22.70 -6.98 -5.95
C LEU A 459 21.43 -6.42 -5.26
N GLN A 460 21.01 -5.22 -5.64
CA GLN A 460 19.80 -4.57 -5.11
C GLN A 460 18.56 -5.41 -5.40
N LYS A 461 18.41 -5.89 -6.64
CA LYS A 461 17.30 -6.77 -7.03
C LYS A 461 17.25 -8.02 -6.16
N ALA A 462 18.38 -8.67 -5.93
CA ALA A 462 18.45 -9.84 -5.06
C ALA A 462 17.99 -9.50 -3.62
N VAL A 463 18.43 -8.36 -3.08
CA VAL A 463 18.01 -7.91 -1.74
C VAL A 463 16.51 -7.62 -1.69
N VAL A 464 15.96 -6.86 -2.64
CA VAL A 464 14.53 -6.50 -2.70
C VAL A 464 13.64 -7.74 -2.77
N LEU A 465 13.95 -8.67 -3.69
CA LEU A 465 13.20 -9.92 -3.84
C LEU A 465 13.20 -10.75 -2.56
N ASN A 466 14.36 -10.89 -1.92
CA ASN A 466 14.50 -11.70 -0.72
C ASN A 466 13.88 -11.02 0.51
N THR A 467 13.93 -9.69 0.62
CA THR A 467 13.21 -8.96 1.66
C THR A 467 11.69 -9.14 1.50
N CYS A 468 11.15 -9.04 0.29
CA CYS A 468 9.74 -9.33 0.02
C CYS A 468 9.38 -10.77 0.40
N ARG A 469 10.23 -11.75 0.04
CA ARG A 469 10.06 -13.16 0.42
C ARG A 469 10.05 -13.34 1.94
N ILE A 470 10.98 -12.72 2.67
CA ILE A 470 11.05 -12.77 4.13
C ILE A 470 9.73 -12.29 4.74
N VAL A 471 9.27 -11.11 4.35
CA VAL A 471 8.04 -10.52 4.92
C VAL A 471 6.81 -11.37 4.56
N ARG A 472 6.68 -11.80 3.30
CA ARG A 472 5.58 -12.68 2.86
C ARG A 472 5.55 -13.99 3.65
N LYS A 473 6.69 -14.67 3.79
CA LYS A 473 6.81 -15.92 4.55
C LYS A 473 6.52 -15.73 6.03
N PHE A 474 7.00 -14.61 6.60
CA PHE A 474 6.76 -14.27 8.00
C PHE A 474 5.26 -14.12 8.30
N LEU A 475 4.50 -13.51 7.37
CA LEU A 475 3.05 -13.33 7.48
C LEU A 475 2.26 -14.60 7.16
N GLN A 476 2.66 -15.42 6.18
CA GLN A 476 1.94 -16.62 5.75
C GLN A 476 1.87 -17.76 6.76
N GLN A 477 2.83 -17.89 7.67
CA GLN A 477 2.89 -19.00 8.64
C GLN A 477 1.74 -19.00 9.67
N GLU A 478 0.69 -18.22 9.43
CA GLU A 478 -0.61 -18.28 10.09
C GLU A 478 -1.53 -19.39 9.53
N THR A 479 -1.21 -20.08 8.41
CA THR A 479 -2.24 -20.78 7.58
C THR A 479 -2.06 -22.29 7.28
N GLN A 480 -1.10 -23.02 7.87
CA GLN A 480 -0.65 -24.33 7.38
C GLN A 480 -1.29 -25.60 8.01
N SER A 481 -2.47 -25.56 8.64
CA SER A 481 -3.06 -26.76 9.28
C SER A 481 -3.86 -27.68 8.36
N ASP A 482 -4.32 -27.24 7.19
CA ASP A 482 -5.36 -27.96 6.45
C ASP A 482 -5.17 -27.61 4.94
N THR A 483 -5.19 -28.54 3.97
CA THR A 483 -5.75 -28.43 2.57
C THR A 483 -5.15 -29.46 1.61
N GLN A 484 -5.79 -30.63 1.49
CA GLN A 484 -5.72 -31.44 0.27
C GLN A 484 -7.12 -32.00 0.03
N ARG A 485 -7.89 -31.36 -0.88
CA ARG A 485 -8.87 -32.00 -1.78
C ARG A 485 -9.69 -30.95 -2.53
N ILE A 486 -10.07 -31.33 -3.75
CA ILE A 486 -11.10 -30.74 -4.61
C ILE A 486 -10.62 -29.57 -5.49
N SER A 487 -9.92 -29.94 -6.56
CA SER A 487 -9.98 -29.28 -7.86
C SER A 487 -10.79 -30.17 -8.81
N SER A 488 -12.00 -29.77 -9.21
CA SER A 488 -12.61 -30.13 -10.50
C SER A 488 -13.95 -29.41 -10.73
N SER A 489 -14.16 -28.96 -11.97
CA SER A 489 -15.38 -28.39 -12.59
C SER A 489 -15.78 -26.96 -12.18
N CYS A 490 -16.27 -26.04 -13.02
CA CYS A 490 -16.52 -25.86 -14.46
C CYS A 490 -16.94 -24.36 -14.58
N GLN A 491 -16.29 -23.49 -15.35
CA GLN A 491 -16.59 -23.03 -16.73
C GLN A 491 -18.04 -22.63 -17.09
N HIS A 492 -18.14 -21.47 -17.78
CA HIS A 492 -19.23 -20.87 -18.57
C HIS A 492 -20.25 -19.95 -17.85
N THR A 493 -20.77 -18.85 -18.41
CA THR A 493 -20.48 -17.93 -19.54
C THR A 493 -21.37 -16.70 -19.33
N SER A 494 -20.89 -15.55 -19.78
CA SER A 494 -21.44 -14.20 -19.70
C SER A 494 -22.52 -13.89 -20.75
N THR A 495 -23.43 -12.96 -20.42
CA THR A 495 -24.14 -12.10 -21.39
C THR A 495 -24.64 -10.81 -20.71
N GLU A 496 -24.34 -9.68 -21.34
CA GLU A 496 -24.68 -8.29 -20.97
C GLU A 496 -26.06 -7.87 -21.51
N LEU A 497 -26.66 -6.78 -20.97
CA LEU A 497 -27.51 -5.77 -21.65
C LEU A 497 -27.99 -4.67 -20.64
N PRO A 498 -28.54 -3.49 -21.07
CA PRO A 498 -27.86 -2.19 -21.00
C PRO A 498 -28.54 -1.10 -20.13
N ALA A 499 -27.92 0.07 -20.12
CA ALA A 499 -28.17 1.26 -19.30
C ALA A 499 -29.45 2.08 -19.63
N SER A 500 -29.99 2.78 -18.63
CA SER A 500 -30.96 3.87 -18.82
C SER A 500 -30.76 5.06 -17.88
N THR A 501 -30.36 6.18 -18.48
CA THR A 501 -30.86 7.57 -18.38
C THR A 501 -31.25 8.22 -17.04
N LEU A 502 -30.54 9.30 -16.73
CA LEU A 502 -30.76 10.29 -15.66
C LEU A 502 -31.91 11.26 -15.97
N VAL A 503 -32.70 11.64 -14.96
CA VAL A 503 -33.61 12.80 -14.98
C VAL A 503 -33.39 13.68 -13.75
N ASN A 504 -33.27 14.99 -13.99
CA ASN A 504 -32.90 16.04 -13.03
C ASN A 504 -34.11 16.78 -12.42
N ASN A 505 -33.86 17.33 -11.22
CA ASN A 505 -34.38 18.57 -10.58
C ASN A 505 -35.83 18.68 -10.07
N ILE A 506 -35.98 18.88 -8.74
CA ILE A 506 -37.08 19.64 -8.09
C ILE A 506 -36.52 20.38 -6.84
N PRO A 507 -36.86 21.66 -6.58
CA PRO A 507 -36.45 22.40 -5.38
C PRO A 507 -37.41 22.12 -4.20
N LEU A 508 -36.89 21.94 -2.99
CA LEU A 508 -37.68 21.65 -1.78
C LEU A 508 -37.58 22.78 -0.74
N SER A 509 -38.70 23.08 -0.09
CA SER A 509 -38.81 23.81 1.19
C SER A 509 -39.46 22.86 2.23
N PRO A 510 -39.81 23.34 3.43
CA PRO A 510 -39.22 23.01 4.74
C PRO A 510 -39.29 21.51 5.14
N ASN A 511 -38.16 20.89 5.55
CA ASN A 511 -38.03 19.44 5.82
C ASN A 511 -37.28 19.08 7.10
N THR A 512 -37.62 17.95 7.74
CA THR A 512 -36.74 17.21 8.65
C THR A 512 -36.12 16.01 7.95
N ILE A 513 -34.78 15.93 7.91
CA ILE A 513 -33.99 14.95 7.13
C ILE A 513 -33.11 14.15 8.08
N ILE A 514 -33.14 12.81 8.05
CA ILE A 514 -32.09 11.95 8.66
C ILE A 514 -31.26 11.34 7.54
N THR A 515 -29.94 11.39 7.66
CA THR A 515 -29.02 10.78 6.70
C THR A 515 -27.97 9.95 7.42
N SER A 516 -27.81 8.67 7.06
CA SER A 516 -26.77 7.77 7.58
C SER A 516 -25.78 7.41 6.47
N SER A 517 -24.49 7.30 6.78
CA SER A 517 -23.50 6.66 5.93
C SER A 517 -22.78 5.55 6.69
N SER A 518 -22.71 4.35 6.13
CA SER A 518 -21.82 3.31 6.64
C SER A 518 -20.52 3.28 5.82
N HIS A 519 -19.43 2.84 6.46
CA HIS A 519 -18.21 2.43 5.77
C HIS A 519 -17.74 1.15 6.43
#